data_AF-A0A1H1MZJ8-F1
#
_entry.id   AF-A0A1H1MZJ8-F1
#
_cell.length_a   1.000
_cell.length_b   1.000
_cell.length_c   1.000
_cell.angle_alpha   90.00
_cell.angle_beta   90.00
_cell.angle_gamma   90.00
#
_symmetry.space_group_name_H-M   'P 1'
#
loop_
_entity.id
_entity.type
_entity.pdbx_description
1 polymer ?
#
loop_
_entity_poly.entity_id
_entity_poly.type
_entity_poly.pdbx_seq_one_letter_code
_entity_poly.pdbx_strand_id
1 'polypeptide(L)'
;MSPTFNGIIFGILGLAALWGITKNIRTGTATSRGWTCTLDDNPIGFCLIVCVKAAVIGLAIAEIMYALGLSGDPIKDIQHAFPFLPTRP
;
A
#
# COMPACT_ATOMS: atom_id res chain seq x y z
N MET A 1 1.25 -7.16 -18.98
CA MET A 1 0.41 -5.95 -18.79
C MET A 1 1.29 -4.73 -19.00
N SER A 2 0.80 -3.66 -19.62
CA SER A 2 1.64 -2.48 -19.84
C SER A 2 2.02 -1.82 -18.50
N PRO A 3 3.25 -1.28 -18.34
CA PRO A 3 3.65 -0.57 -17.13
C PRO A 3 2.69 0.56 -16.77
N THR A 4 2.16 1.26 -17.78
CA THR A 4 1.18 2.34 -17.63
C THR A 4 -0.14 1.85 -17.02
N PHE A 5 -0.61 0.67 -17.41
CA PHE A 5 -1.83 0.09 -16.85
C PHE A 5 -1.66 -0.28 -15.37
N ASN A 6 -0.51 -0.86 -15.01
CA ASN A 6 -0.17 -1.15 -13.61
C ASN A 6 -0.09 0.16 -12.80
N GLY A 7 0.61 1.18 -13.31
CA GLY A 7 0.74 2.48 -12.65
C GLY A 7 -0.61 3.14 -12.36
N ILE A 8 -1.59 3.05 -13.26
CA ILE A 8 -2.95 3.56 -13.04
C ILE A 8 -3.66 2.80 -11.91
N ILE A 9 -3.62 1.46 -11.93
CA ILE A 9 -4.24 0.63 -10.89
C ILE A 9 -3.62 0.95 -9.53
N PHE A 10 -2.30 0.98 -9.45
CA PHE A 10 -1.58 1.28 -8.23
C PHE A 10 -1.82 2.72 -7.75
N GLY A 11 -1.95 3.69 -8.66
CA GLY A 11 -2.35 5.05 -8.32
C GLY A 11 -3.74 5.13 -7.68
N ILE A 12 -4.73 4.41 -8.22
CA ILE A 12 -6.08 4.32 -7.61
C ILE A 12 -6.00 3.68 -6.23
N LEU A 13 -5.23 2.60 -6.07
CA LEU A 13 -5.03 1.93 -4.78
C LEU A 13 -4.33 2.85 -3.77
N GLY A 14 -3.34 3.62 -4.20
CA GLY A 14 -2.65 4.61 -3.36
C GLY A 14 -3.60 5.71 -2.87
N LEU A 15 -4.44 6.24 -3.74
CA LEU A 15 -5.47 7.23 -3.37
C LEU A 15 -6.50 6.65 -2.39
N ALA A 16 -6.96 5.41 -2.63
CA ALA A 16 -7.86 4.72 -1.72
C ALA A 16 -7.22 4.48 -0.34
N ALA A 17 -5.93 4.13 -0.31
CA ALA A 17 -5.16 3.97 0.91
C ALA A 17 -5.02 5.30 1.67
N LEU A 18 -4.70 6.40 0.96
CA LEU A 18 -4.59 7.74 1.56
C LEU A 18 -5.92 8.21 2.17
N TRP A 19 -7.01 8.02 1.45
CA TRP A 19 -8.35 8.30 1.98
C TRP A 19 -8.65 7.43 3.19
N GLY A 20 -8.30 6.15 3.14
CA GLY A 20 -8.45 5.21 4.24
C GLY A 20 -7.63 5.57 5.49
N ILE A 21 -6.43 6.12 5.34
CA ILE A 21 -5.62 6.64 6.47
C ILE A 21 -6.27 7.89 7.04
N THR A 22 -6.65 8.84 6.18
CA THR A 22 -7.29 10.09 6.61
C THR A 22 -8.57 9.81 7.40
N LYS A 23 -9.38 8.86 6.93
CA LYS A 23 -10.56 8.40 7.66
C LYS A 23 -10.20 7.81 9.02
N ASN A 24 -9.26 6.87 9.07
CA ASN A 24 -8.86 6.21 10.32
C ASN A 24 -8.34 7.21 11.37
N ILE A 25 -7.54 8.19 10.96
CA ILE A 25 -7.01 9.23 11.84
C ILE A 25 -8.14 10.12 12.37
N ARG A 26 -9.07 10.52 11.50
CA ARG A 26 -10.21 11.38 11.90
C ARG A 26 -11.17 10.67 12.86
N THR A 27 -11.38 9.37 12.69
CA THR A 27 -12.35 8.61 13.49
C THR A 27 -11.72 7.91 14.69
N GLY A 28 -10.40 7.95 14.85
CA GLY A 28 -9.66 7.21 15.89
C GLY A 28 -9.85 5.69 15.80
N THR A 29 -10.35 5.19 14.66
CA THR A 29 -10.81 3.81 14.48
C THR A 29 -10.37 3.27 13.14
N ALA A 30 -9.81 2.07 13.15
CA ALA A 30 -9.30 1.37 11.99
C ALA A 30 -10.01 0.02 11.85
N THR A 31 -10.73 -0.18 10.75
CA THR A 31 -11.41 -1.45 10.45
C THR A 31 -10.69 -2.19 9.33
N SER A 32 -10.49 -3.49 9.52
CA SER A 32 -9.95 -4.43 8.53
C SER A 32 -10.73 -5.75 8.60
N ARG A 33 -11.36 -6.16 7.49
CA ARG A 33 -12.09 -7.44 7.35
C ARG A 33 -13.00 -7.81 8.54
N GLY A 34 -13.80 -6.84 9.02
CA GLY A 34 -14.74 -7.04 10.14
C GLY A 34 -14.11 -6.89 11.53
N TRP A 35 -12.79 -6.77 11.63
CA TRP A 35 -12.11 -6.44 12.87
C TRP A 35 -11.88 -4.93 12.97
N THR A 36 -12.45 -4.30 14.00
CA THR A 36 -12.28 -2.86 14.27
C THR A 36 -11.37 -2.68 15.47
N CYS A 37 -10.30 -1.92 15.29
CA CYS A 37 -9.39 -1.48 16.35
C CYS A 37 -9.60 0.01 16.58
N THR A 38 -9.75 0.42 17.82
CA THR A 38 -9.74 1.83 18.23
C THR A 38 -8.34 2.20 18.71
N LEU A 39 -7.98 3.47 18.62
CA LEU A 39 -6.68 3.95 19.12
C LEU A 39 -6.55 3.73 20.63
N ASP A 40 -7.65 3.83 21.37
CA ASP A 40 -7.67 3.74 22.84
C ASP A 40 -7.64 2.28 23.34
N ASP A 41 -8.37 1.35 22.69
CA ASP A 41 -8.41 -0.05 23.14
C ASP A 41 -7.23 -0.88 22.59
N ASN A 42 -6.77 -0.56 21.37
CA ASN A 42 -5.67 -1.30 20.74
C ASN A 42 -4.80 -0.38 19.86
N PRO A 43 -3.94 0.44 20.48
CA PRO A 43 -3.10 1.39 19.77
C PRO A 43 -2.12 0.70 18.80
N ILE A 44 -1.65 -0.50 19.16
CA ILE A 44 -0.72 -1.28 18.33
C ILE A 44 -1.44 -1.76 17.07
N GLY A 45 -2.64 -2.34 17.21
CA GLY A 45 -3.45 -2.80 16.07
C GLY A 45 -3.87 -1.66 15.15
N PHE A 46 -4.27 -0.53 15.72
CA PHE A 46 -4.57 0.68 14.96
C PHE A 46 -3.36 1.16 14.16
N CYS A 47 -2.19 1.27 14.81
CA CYS A 47 -0.94 1.69 14.17
C CYS A 47 -0.56 0.74 13.03
N LEU A 48 -0.63 -0.57 13.26
CA LEU A 48 -0.29 -1.58 12.26
C LEU A 48 -1.19 -1.48 11.01
N ILE A 49 -2.49 -1.25 11.17
CA ILE A 49 -3.41 -1.04 10.04
C ILE A 49 -3.03 0.23 9.26
N VAL A 50 -2.69 1.32 9.95
CA VAL A 50 -2.28 2.58 9.31
C VAL A 50 -0.94 2.42 8.59
N CYS A 51 0.04 1.74 9.21
CA CYS A 51 1.34 1.46 8.61
C CYS A 51 1.23 0.61 7.34
N VAL A 52 0.37 -0.43 7.33
CA VAL A 52 0.13 -1.23 6.13
C VAL A 52 -0.45 -0.39 5.00
N LYS A 53 -1.42 0.50 5.30
CA LYS A 53 -1.96 1.43 4.29
C LYS A 53 -0.87 2.39 3.77
N ALA A 54 0.03 2.85 4.63
CA ALA A 54 1.14 3.71 4.23
C ALA A 54 2.14 2.98 3.32
N ALA A 55 2.44 1.71 3.61
CA ALA A 55 3.28 0.87 2.74
C ALA A 55 2.67 0.71 1.34
N VAL A 56 1.34 0.56 1.25
CA VAL A 56 0.62 0.52 -0.05
C VAL A 56 0.78 1.83 -0.82
N ILE A 57 0.77 2.98 -0.15
CA ILE A 57 1.02 4.28 -0.78
C ILE A 57 2.46 4.36 -1.33
N GLY A 58 3.44 3.89 -0.55
CA GLY A 58 4.84 3.84 -1.01
C GLY A 58 5.01 2.97 -2.26
N LEU A 59 4.41 1.78 -2.26
CA LEU A 59 4.41 0.88 -3.41
C LEU A 59 3.70 1.52 -4.63
N ALA A 60 2.58 2.21 -4.39
CA ALA A 60 1.85 2.90 -5.45
C ALA A 60 2.69 4.00 -6.13
N ILE A 61 3.43 4.78 -5.34
CA ILE A 61 4.33 5.82 -5.87
C ILE A 61 5.45 5.16 -6.68
N ALA A 62 6.06 4.08 -6.18
CA ALA A 62 7.13 3.37 -6.88
C ALA A 62 6.66 2.80 -8.24
N GLU A 63 5.47 2.22 -8.30
CA GLU A 63 4.86 1.71 -9.54
C GLU A 63 4.54 2.85 -10.54
N ILE A 64 4.09 4.02 -10.05
CA ILE A 64 3.90 5.20 -10.91
C ILE A 64 5.25 5.67 -11.47
N MET A 65 6.29 5.75 -10.64
CA MET A 65 7.63 6.14 -11.09
C MET A 65 8.18 5.17 -12.13
N TYR A 66 7.99 3.87 -11.94
CA TYR A 66 8.36 2.84 -12.92
C TYR A 66 7.58 2.99 -14.23
N ALA A 67 6.27 3.25 -14.17
CA ALA A 67 5.44 3.48 -15.35
C ALA A 67 5.86 4.72 -16.15
N LEU A 68 6.44 5.72 -15.50
CA LEU A 68 7.01 6.93 -16.11
C LEU A 68 8.46 6.75 -16.57
N GLY A 69 9.08 5.58 -16.34
CA GLY A 69 10.48 5.30 -16.67
C GLY A 69 11.49 6.01 -15.76
N LEU A 70 11.05 6.49 -14.59
CA LEU A 70 11.88 7.23 -13.62
C LEU A 70 12.56 6.33 -12.57
N SER A 71 12.19 5.06 -12.49
CA SER A 71 12.70 4.09 -11.52
C SER A 71 12.81 2.70 -12.13
N GLY A 72 13.60 1.81 -11.51
CA GLY A 72 13.57 0.38 -11.76
C GLY A 72 12.23 -0.26 -11.37
N ASP A 73 12.03 -1.53 -11.75
CA ASP A 73 10.80 -2.28 -11.50
C ASP A 73 10.67 -2.61 -9.99
N PRO A 74 9.74 -1.97 -9.26
CA PRO A 74 9.63 -2.13 -7.82
C PRO A 74 9.21 -3.55 -7.42
N ILE A 75 8.52 -4.28 -8.30
CA ILE A 75 8.12 -5.66 -8.02
C ILE A 75 9.33 -6.58 -8.10
N LYS A 76 10.26 -6.33 -9.04
CA LYS A 76 11.52 -7.09 -9.09
C LYS A 76 12.38 -6.83 -7.87
N ASP A 77 12.44 -5.59 -7.38
CA ASP A 77 13.18 -5.27 -6.16
C ASP A 77 12.59 -5.98 -4.93
N ILE A 78 11.26 -6.07 -4.85
CA ILE A 78 10.56 -6.85 -3.81
C ILE A 78 10.85 -8.35 -3.94
N GLN A 79 10.84 -8.90 -5.16
CA GLN A 79 11.18 -10.31 -5.39
C GLN A 79 12.63 -10.61 -5.05
N HIS A 80 13.54 -9.67 -5.27
CA HIS A 80 14.93 -9.81 -4.87
C HIS A 80 15.07 -9.82 -3.33
N ALA A 81 14.34 -8.95 -2.64
CA ALA A 81 14.32 -8.91 -1.18
C ALA A 81 13.62 -10.12 -0.54
N PHE A 82 12.62 -10.69 -1.24
CA PHE A 82 11.81 -11.82 -0.77
C PHE A 82 11.81 -12.95 -1.81
N PRO A 83 12.89 -13.75 -1.88
CA PRO A 83 13.11 -14.75 -2.93
C PRO A 83 12.11 -15.92 -2.92
N PHE A 84 11.26 -16.01 -1.89
CA PHE A 84 10.16 -16.98 -1.81
C PHE A 84 8.90 -16.54 -2.56
N LEU A 85 8.82 -15.29 -3.03
CA LEU A 85 7.69 -14.82 -3.83
C LEU A 85 7.82 -15.30 -5.28
N PRO A 86 6.72 -15.75 -5.93
CA PRO A 86 6.76 -16.21 -7.31
C PRO A 86 7.20 -15.06 -8.24
N THR A 87 8.17 -15.36 -9.11
CA THR A 87 8.65 -14.42 -10.14
C THR A 87 7.56 -14.18 -11.17
N ARG A 88 7.39 -12.93 -11.59
CA ARG A 88 6.48 -12.58 -12.69
C ARG A 88 7.11 -13.15 -13.99
N PRO A 89 6.34 -13.82 -14.85
CA PRO A 89 6.86 -14.26 -16.16
C PRO A 89 7.21 -13.06 -17.05
#